data_AF-A0A2R6RY72-F1
#
_entry.id   AF-A0A2R6RY72-F1
#
_cell.length_a   1.000
_cell.length_b   1.000
_cell.length_c   1.000
_cell.angle_alpha   90.00
_cell.angle_beta   90.00
_cell.angle_gamma   90.00
#
_symmetry.space_group_name_H-M   'P 1'
#
loop_
_entity.id
_entity.type
_entity.pdbx_description
1 polymer ?
#
loop_
_entity_poly.entity_id
_entity_poly.type
_entity_poly.pdbx_seq_one_letter_code
_entity_poly.pdbx_strand_id
1 'polypeptide(L)'
;MHQMKRKRQKIYLNLQVFQFNHMIQRPSRGAIFIFEKASLEVAKVGKNYQLLNSDDHANFLRRNNKNPADYRPDIAHQAILAILDSPLNKAGRLRALYVKTEKGVLFEVKPHVRVPRTYKRFSVIILQLLQKLSITAVGKREKLLCVIKNPVTQYLPVISRKIGFSFSSEKLVDIRDYIAAVSDDVNFVFVLCLKAT
;
A
#
# COMPACT_ATOMS: atom_id res chain seq x y z
N MET A 1 45.72 -5.08 39.09
CA MET A 1 45.01 -6.11 38.28
C MET A 1 43.46 -6.07 38.36
N HIS A 2 42.83 -5.32 39.28
CA HIS A 2 41.38 -5.40 39.55
C HIS A 2 40.48 -4.52 38.63
N GLN A 3 40.98 -3.40 38.07
CA GLN A 3 40.16 -2.53 37.19
C GLN A 3 39.94 -3.09 35.78
N MET A 4 40.88 -3.90 35.28
CA MET A 4 40.85 -4.43 33.91
C MET A 4 39.77 -5.50 33.72
N LYS A 5 39.43 -6.24 34.79
CA LYS A 5 38.33 -7.22 34.78
C LYS A 5 36.95 -6.55 34.71
N ARG A 6 36.71 -5.46 35.47
CA ARG A 6 35.44 -4.71 35.42
C ARG A 6 35.16 -4.07 34.06
N LYS A 7 36.18 -3.49 33.41
CA LYS A 7 36.04 -2.95 32.04
C LYS A 7 35.68 -4.03 31.04
N ARG A 8 36.36 -5.19 31.07
CA ARG A 8 36.02 -6.34 30.21
C ARG A 8 34.60 -6.81 30.47
N GLN A 9 34.19 -6.99 31.73
CA GLN A 9 32.86 -7.50 32.06
C GLN A 9 31.73 -6.52 31.69
N LYS A 10 31.97 -5.21 31.81
CA LYS A 10 31.03 -4.15 31.36
C LYS A 10 30.97 -4.06 29.83
N ILE A 11 32.08 -4.30 29.13
CA ILE A 11 32.11 -4.40 27.66
C ILE A 11 31.38 -5.67 27.20
N TYR A 12 31.60 -6.83 27.82
CA TYR A 12 30.86 -8.05 27.49
C TYR A 12 29.37 -7.93 27.80
N LEU A 13 28.98 -7.30 28.92
CA LEU A 13 27.57 -7.07 29.23
C LEU A 13 26.94 -6.06 28.26
N ASN A 14 27.62 -4.98 27.89
CA ASN A 14 27.14 -4.05 26.87
C ASN A 14 27.12 -4.68 25.47
N LEU A 15 28.10 -5.51 25.12
CA LEU A 15 28.17 -6.20 23.83
C LEU A 15 27.12 -7.32 23.77
N GLN A 16 26.89 -8.06 24.85
CA GLN A 16 25.79 -9.02 24.97
C GLN A 16 24.45 -8.31 24.99
N VAL A 17 24.22 -7.22 25.72
CA VAL A 17 22.97 -6.44 25.67
C VAL A 17 22.76 -5.80 24.28
N PHE A 18 23.83 -5.34 23.62
CA PHE A 18 23.79 -4.82 22.25
C PHE A 18 23.53 -5.93 21.22
N GLN A 19 24.09 -7.13 21.41
CA GLN A 19 23.82 -8.30 20.56
C GLN A 19 22.50 -9.01 20.90
N PHE A 20 21.97 -8.88 22.12
CA PHE A 20 20.68 -9.43 22.55
C PHE A 20 19.52 -8.51 22.14
N ASN A 21 19.73 -7.19 22.09
CA ASN A 21 18.83 -6.28 21.37
C ASN A 21 18.93 -6.43 19.84
N HIS A 22 19.98 -7.10 19.37
CA HIS A 22 20.09 -7.63 18.00
C HIS A 22 19.80 -9.13 17.94
N MET A 23 19.02 -9.67 18.89
CA MET A 23 18.30 -10.93 18.69
C MET A 23 17.58 -10.82 17.36
N ILE A 24 18.05 -11.64 16.42
CA ILE A 24 17.44 -12.00 15.14
C ILE A 24 15.95 -11.67 15.20
N GLN A 25 15.54 -10.52 14.67
CA GLN A 25 14.17 -10.40 14.22
C GLN A 25 14.09 -11.47 13.14
N ARG A 26 13.54 -12.65 13.47
CA ARG A 26 13.01 -13.56 12.45
C ARG A 26 12.27 -12.64 11.48
N PRO A 27 12.54 -12.68 10.17
CA PRO A 27 11.88 -11.76 9.23
C PRO A 27 10.39 -11.82 9.53
N SER A 28 9.87 -10.79 10.20
CA SER A 28 8.57 -10.93 10.85
C SER A 28 7.56 -10.96 9.73
N ARG A 29 6.67 -11.96 9.74
CA ARG A 29 5.66 -12.16 8.69
C ARG A 29 5.05 -10.82 8.29
N GLY A 30 5.28 -10.43 7.04
CA GLY A 30 4.76 -9.20 6.48
C GLY A 30 3.57 -9.44 5.57
N ALA A 31 2.76 -8.41 5.36
CA ALA A 31 1.67 -8.43 4.41
C ALA A 31 1.94 -7.49 3.24
N ILE A 32 1.47 -7.89 2.07
CA ILE A 32 1.38 -7.09 0.87
C ILE A 32 -0.09 -6.93 0.53
N PHE A 33 -0.50 -5.72 0.16
CA PHE A 33 -1.85 -5.45 -0.33
C PHE A 33 -1.79 -5.04 -1.79
N ILE A 34 -2.73 -5.56 -2.57
CA ILE A 34 -2.95 -5.22 -3.97
C ILE A 34 -4.40 -4.77 -4.10
N PHE A 35 -4.58 -3.51 -4.46
CA PHE A 35 -5.87 -2.97 -4.84
C PHE A 35 -6.04 -3.07 -6.35
N GLU A 36 -7.03 -3.82 -6.79
CA GLU A 36 -7.39 -4.03 -8.18
C GLU A 36 -8.59 -3.15 -8.56
N LYS A 37 -8.65 -2.75 -9.85
CA LYS A 37 -9.75 -1.97 -10.43
C LYS A 37 -10.06 -0.67 -9.67
N ALA A 38 -9.04 0.04 -9.19
CA ALA A 38 -9.23 1.35 -8.59
C ALA A 38 -9.72 2.36 -9.65
N SER A 39 -10.84 3.04 -9.37
CA SER A 39 -11.37 4.12 -10.22
C SER A 39 -10.50 5.39 -10.08
N LEU A 40 -9.35 5.41 -10.74
CA LEU A 40 -8.44 6.55 -10.79
C LEU A 40 -8.14 6.90 -12.25
N GLU A 41 -8.98 7.74 -12.84
CA GLU A 41 -8.88 8.16 -14.24
C GLU A 41 -8.76 9.68 -14.35
N VAL A 42 -7.84 10.15 -15.18
CA VAL A 42 -7.61 11.58 -15.44
C VAL A 42 -8.15 11.95 -16.81
N ALA A 43 -8.84 13.09 -16.89
CA ALA A 43 -9.23 13.68 -18.15
C ALA A 43 -9.14 15.21 -18.11
N LYS A 44 -9.13 15.83 -19.29
CA LYS A 44 -9.19 17.28 -19.43
C LYS A 44 -10.64 17.74 -19.32
N VAL A 45 -10.96 18.47 -18.25
CA VAL A 45 -12.30 19.02 -17.99
C VAL A 45 -12.19 20.55 -18.08
N GLY A 46 -12.79 21.12 -19.12
CA GLY A 46 -12.59 22.53 -19.46
C GLY A 46 -11.13 22.80 -19.85
N LYS A 47 -10.47 23.70 -19.11
CA LYS A 47 -9.07 24.08 -19.39
C LYS A 47 -8.03 23.20 -18.68
N ASN A 48 -8.43 22.45 -17.66
CA ASN A 48 -7.50 21.77 -16.75
C ASN A 48 -7.66 20.24 -16.77
N TYR A 49 -6.57 19.51 -16.50
CA TYR A 49 -6.63 18.09 -16.21
C TYR A 49 -7.07 17.86 -14.77
N GLN A 50 -7.98 16.91 -14.57
CA GLN A 50 -8.55 16.60 -13.26
C GLN A 50 -8.70 15.08 -13.10
N LEU A 51 -8.63 14.60 -11.85
CA LEU A 51 -9.03 13.24 -11.51
C LEU A 51 -10.56 13.16 -11.50
N LEU A 52 -11.12 12.33 -12.37
CA LEU A 52 -12.56 12.20 -12.55
C LEU A 52 -13.22 11.59 -11.30
N ASN A 53 -14.38 12.14 -10.93
CA ASN A 53 -15.21 11.68 -9.82
C ASN A 53 -16.70 11.91 -10.10
N SER A 54 -17.56 11.17 -9.40
CA SER A 54 -19.01 11.18 -9.58
C SER A 54 -19.66 12.55 -9.34
N ASP A 55 -19.13 13.34 -8.41
CA ASP A 55 -19.81 14.52 -7.89
C ASP A 55 -19.47 15.76 -8.75
N ASP A 56 -18.18 16.07 -8.87
CA ASP A 56 -17.71 17.26 -9.59
C ASP A 56 -17.84 17.11 -11.11
N HIS A 57 -17.84 15.87 -11.62
CA HIS A 57 -17.71 15.58 -13.05
C HIS A 57 -18.90 14.85 -13.67
N ALA A 58 -20.03 14.72 -12.96
CA ALA A 58 -21.22 13.99 -13.45
C ALA A 58 -21.64 14.37 -14.87
N ASN A 59 -21.75 15.68 -15.15
CA ASN A 59 -22.19 16.18 -16.45
C ASN A 59 -21.15 15.91 -17.54
N PHE A 60 -19.86 16.07 -17.23
CA PHE A 60 -18.78 15.73 -18.15
C PHE A 60 -18.80 14.25 -18.51
N LEU A 61 -18.98 13.37 -17.51
CA LEU A 61 -19.04 11.93 -17.70
C LEU A 61 -20.22 11.51 -18.58
N ARG A 62 -21.43 12.01 -18.28
CA ARG A 62 -22.63 11.71 -19.08
C ARG A 62 -22.49 12.14 -20.53
N ARG A 63 -21.94 13.33 -20.80
CA ARG A 63 -21.67 13.82 -22.17
C ARG A 63 -20.68 12.96 -22.94
N ASN A 64 -19.83 12.22 -22.23
CA ASN A 64 -18.85 11.29 -22.81
C ASN A 64 -19.30 9.83 -22.72
N ASN A 65 -20.61 9.57 -22.60
CA ASN A 65 -21.21 8.23 -22.51
C ASN A 65 -20.63 7.37 -21.38
N LYS A 66 -20.28 8.00 -20.25
CA LYS A 66 -19.77 7.35 -19.05
C LYS A 66 -20.78 7.45 -17.92
N ASN A 67 -20.92 6.39 -17.13
CA ASN A 67 -21.77 6.38 -15.95
C ASN A 67 -21.02 7.03 -14.77
N PRO A 68 -21.52 8.14 -14.17
CA PRO A 68 -20.88 8.77 -13.03
C PRO A 68 -20.67 7.85 -11.82
N ALA A 69 -21.55 6.85 -11.63
CA ALA A 69 -21.47 5.93 -10.50
C ALA A 69 -20.17 5.08 -10.49
N ASP A 70 -19.56 4.86 -11.66
CA ASP A 70 -18.31 4.11 -11.79
C ASP A 70 -17.09 4.93 -11.35
N TYR A 71 -17.21 6.26 -11.28
CA TYR A 71 -16.11 7.18 -11.02
C TYR A 71 -16.00 7.52 -9.53
N ARG A 72 -15.57 6.54 -8.73
CA ARG A 72 -15.46 6.62 -7.26
C ARG A 72 -14.02 6.55 -6.73
N PRO A 73 -13.17 7.55 -7.03
CA PRO A 73 -11.78 7.61 -6.55
C PRO A 73 -11.66 7.74 -5.02
N ASP A 74 -12.73 8.14 -4.34
CA ASP A 74 -12.82 8.20 -2.88
C ASP A 74 -12.70 6.80 -2.23
N ILE A 75 -13.17 5.74 -2.89
CA ILE A 75 -13.02 4.35 -2.41
C ILE A 75 -11.52 4.01 -2.33
N ALA A 76 -10.74 4.32 -3.37
CA ALA A 76 -9.31 4.12 -3.37
C ALA A 76 -8.60 5.00 -2.33
N HIS A 77 -9.03 6.25 -2.18
CA HIS A 77 -8.50 7.16 -1.16
C HIS A 77 -8.67 6.59 0.25
N GLN A 78 -9.89 6.17 0.62
CA GLN A 78 -10.17 5.62 1.94
C GLN A 78 -9.48 4.28 2.17
N ALA A 79 -9.44 3.40 1.16
CA ALA A 79 -8.75 2.11 1.27
C ALA A 79 -7.24 2.28 1.50
N ILE A 80 -6.60 3.23 0.80
CA ILE A 80 -5.18 3.53 1.00
C ILE A 80 -4.94 4.08 2.42
N LEU A 81 -5.77 5.01 2.89
CA LEU A 81 -5.68 5.52 4.26
C LEU A 81 -5.84 4.39 5.29
N ALA A 82 -6.84 3.54 5.13
CA ALA A 82 -7.12 2.43 6.04
C ALA A 82 -5.91 1.48 6.18
N ILE A 83 -5.26 1.13 5.07
CA ILE A 83 -4.06 0.28 5.10
C ILE A 83 -2.87 0.99 5.74
N LEU A 84 -2.60 2.24 5.35
CA LEU A 84 -1.44 2.99 5.86
C LEU A 84 -1.59 3.39 7.33
N ASP A 85 -2.80 3.51 7.86
CA ASP A 85 -3.03 3.82 9.28
C ASP A 85 -3.17 2.60 10.17
N SER A 86 -3.26 1.42 9.57
CA SER A 86 -3.47 0.18 10.29
C SER A 86 -2.37 -0.05 11.32
N PRO A 87 -2.69 -0.69 12.47
CA PRO A 87 -1.68 -1.16 13.42
C PRO A 87 -0.61 -2.03 12.75
N LEU A 88 -0.98 -2.77 11.70
CA LEU A 88 -0.06 -3.57 10.89
C LEU A 88 1.04 -2.72 10.22
N ASN A 89 0.67 -1.59 9.61
CA ASN A 89 1.66 -0.69 9.03
C ASN A 89 2.50 -0.01 10.11
N LYS A 90 1.87 0.44 11.21
CA LYS A 90 2.58 1.07 12.34
C LYS A 90 3.59 0.13 13.00
N ALA A 91 3.32 -1.18 13.01
CA ALA A 91 4.24 -2.20 13.47
C ALA A 91 5.35 -2.55 12.47
N GLY A 92 5.43 -1.88 11.32
CA GLY A 92 6.44 -2.15 10.27
C GLY A 92 6.21 -3.45 9.49
N ARG A 93 4.99 -4.02 9.55
CA ARG A 93 4.65 -5.31 8.94
C ARG A 93 3.96 -5.19 7.59
N LEU A 94 3.62 -3.98 7.15
CA LEU A 94 3.22 -3.73 5.76
C LEU A 94 4.48 -3.66 4.88
N ARG A 95 4.65 -4.63 3.99
CA ARG A 95 5.83 -4.73 3.11
C ARG A 95 5.68 -3.87 1.87
N ALA A 96 4.51 -3.91 1.25
CA ALA A 96 4.20 -3.12 0.07
C ALA A 96 2.68 -2.92 -0.06
N LEU A 97 2.30 -1.80 -0.66
CA LEU A 97 0.95 -1.52 -1.12
C LEU A 97 1.02 -1.22 -2.61
N TYR A 98 0.30 -2.00 -3.40
CA TYR A 98 0.16 -1.81 -4.83
C TYR A 98 -1.27 -1.41 -5.17
N VAL A 99 -1.42 -0.50 -6.12
CA VAL A 99 -2.72 -0.08 -6.62
C VAL A 99 -2.70 -0.16 -8.13
N LYS A 100 -3.64 -0.93 -8.67
CA LYS A 100 -3.88 -1.06 -10.10
C LYS A 100 -5.21 -0.40 -10.44
N THR A 101 -5.13 0.59 -11.31
CA THR A 101 -6.30 1.32 -11.80
C THR A 101 -7.14 0.45 -12.73
N GLU A 102 -8.40 0.82 -12.95
CA GLU A 102 -9.27 0.15 -13.93
C GLU A 102 -8.73 0.25 -15.37
N LYS A 103 -7.92 1.28 -15.67
CA LYS A 103 -7.20 1.43 -16.95
C LYS A 103 -5.85 0.69 -17.00
N GLY A 104 -5.52 -0.12 -15.99
CA GLY A 104 -4.35 -0.99 -15.99
C GLY A 104 -3.03 -0.35 -15.54
N VAL A 105 -3.01 0.94 -15.20
CA VAL A 105 -1.82 1.57 -14.59
C VAL A 105 -1.61 0.98 -13.20
N LEU A 106 -0.40 0.44 -12.96
CA LEU A 106 0.02 -0.13 -11.69
C LEU A 106 1.02 0.82 -11.01
N PHE A 107 0.81 1.14 -9.74
CA PHE A 107 1.76 1.91 -8.96
C PHE A 107 1.98 1.34 -7.55
N GLU A 108 3.19 1.54 -7.03
CA GLU A 108 3.56 1.25 -5.65
C GLU A 108 3.33 2.49 -4.77
N VAL A 109 2.86 2.25 -3.55
CA VAL A 109 2.74 3.23 -2.46
C VAL A 109 3.65 2.79 -1.32
N LYS A 110 4.65 3.60 -0.96
CA LYS A 110 5.58 3.26 0.13
C LYS A 110 4.86 3.23 1.50
N PRO A 111 5.09 2.24 2.36
CA PRO A 111 4.38 2.10 3.65
C PRO A 111 4.47 3.32 4.58
N HIS A 112 5.56 4.09 4.50
CA HIS A 112 5.80 5.26 5.36
C HIS A 112 5.30 6.59 4.75
N VAL A 113 4.66 6.57 3.57
CA VAL A 113 4.16 7.79 2.94
C VAL A 113 2.99 8.39 3.73
N ARG A 114 3.00 9.71 3.90
CA ARG A 114 1.88 10.45 4.47
C ARG A 114 0.92 10.88 3.36
N VAL A 115 -0.11 10.07 3.11
CA VAL A 115 -1.16 10.38 2.13
C VAL A 115 -2.06 11.50 2.67
N PRO A 116 -2.48 12.48 1.84
CA PRO A 116 -3.39 13.53 2.28
C PRO A 116 -4.72 12.97 2.79
N ARG A 117 -5.20 13.54 3.90
CA ARG A 117 -6.46 13.15 4.53
C ARG A 117 -7.70 13.68 3.82
N THR A 118 -7.57 14.80 3.11
CA THR A 118 -8.66 15.37 2.34
C THR A 118 -8.62 14.86 0.91
N TYR A 119 -9.79 14.49 0.39
CA TYR A 119 -9.93 14.00 -0.98
C TYR A 119 -9.38 15.00 -2.01
N LYS A 120 -9.66 16.30 -1.85
CA LYS A 120 -9.18 17.36 -2.76
C LYS A 120 -7.65 17.41 -2.88
N ARG A 121 -6.91 17.14 -1.81
CA ARG A 121 -5.43 17.09 -1.87
C ARG A 121 -4.95 15.76 -2.43
N PHE A 122 -5.61 14.67 -2.09
CA PHE A 122 -5.33 13.35 -2.65
C PHE A 122 -5.49 13.33 -4.18
N SER A 123 -6.57 13.89 -4.71
CA SER A 123 -6.86 13.91 -6.14
C SER A 123 -5.77 14.61 -6.95
N VAL A 124 -5.24 15.73 -6.44
CA VAL A 124 -4.11 16.45 -7.05
C VAL A 124 -2.83 15.61 -7.04
N ILE A 125 -2.54 14.89 -5.96
CA ILE A 125 -1.37 14.01 -5.89
C ILE A 125 -1.48 12.84 -6.87
N ILE A 126 -2.66 12.20 -6.97
CA ILE A 126 -2.86 11.12 -7.93
C ILE A 126 -2.80 11.63 -9.37
N LEU A 127 -3.39 12.79 -9.66
CA LEU A 127 -3.24 13.46 -10.95
C LEU A 127 -1.74 13.65 -11.29
N GLN A 128 -0.97 14.20 -10.36
CA GLN A 128 0.47 14.40 -10.55
C GLN A 128 1.22 13.07 -10.72
N LEU A 129 0.88 12.03 -9.95
CA LEU A 129 1.47 10.70 -10.08
C LEU A 129 1.24 10.13 -11.48
N LEU A 130 0.01 10.22 -11.99
CA LEU A 130 -0.33 9.67 -13.30
C LEU A 130 0.31 10.46 -14.45
N GLN A 131 0.59 11.76 -14.26
CA GLN A 131 1.29 12.57 -15.26
C GLN A 131 2.82 12.41 -15.21
N LYS A 132 3.41 12.35 -14.01
CA LYS A 132 4.88 12.33 -13.82
C LYS A 132 5.45 10.95 -13.54
N LEU A 133 4.59 9.93 -13.45
CA LEU A 133 4.90 8.53 -13.14
C LEU A 133 5.54 8.30 -11.77
N SER A 134 5.80 9.35 -10.98
CA SER A 134 6.32 9.24 -9.62
C SER A 134 6.07 10.52 -8.81
N ILE A 135 6.03 10.36 -7.49
CA ILE A 135 6.01 11.43 -6.50
C ILE A 135 7.20 11.24 -5.56
N THR A 136 8.05 12.26 -5.46
CA THR A 136 9.27 12.25 -4.65
C THR A 136 9.07 13.00 -3.34
N ALA A 137 9.67 12.52 -2.26
CA ALA A 137 9.71 13.23 -0.99
C ALA A 137 10.41 14.59 -1.13
N VAL A 138 9.87 15.62 -0.46
CA VAL A 138 10.50 16.96 -0.45
C VAL A 138 11.88 16.87 0.20
N GLY A 139 12.90 17.43 -0.47
CA GLY A 139 14.28 17.46 0.03
C GLY A 139 15.02 16.11 -0.01
N LYS A 140 14.41 15.05 -0.52
CA LYS A 140 15.03 13.73 -0.69
C LYS A 140 14.88 13.26 -2.14
N ARG A 141 15.71 12.30 -2.57
CA ARG A 141 15.58 11.64 -3.89
C ARG A 141 14.69 10.39 -3.86
N GLU A 142 14.02 10.14 -2.74
CA GLU A 142 13.19 8.96 -2.53
C GLU A 142 11.81 9.12 -3.19
N LYS A 143 11.45 8.16 -4.06
CA LYS A 143 10.11 8.06 -4.66
C LYS A 143 9.17 7.39 -3.67
N LEU A 144 8.14 8.12 -3.24
CA LEU A 144 7.12 7.67 -2.29
C LEU A 144 5.96 6.95 -3.00
N LEU A 145 5.59 7.44 -4.19
CA LEU A 145 4.66 6.76 -5.08
C LEU A 145 5.35 6.62 -6.44
N CYS A 146 5.22 5.46 -7.09
CA CYS A 146 5.85 5.23 -8.40
C CYS A 146 5.00 4.30 -9.25
N VAL A 147 4.71 4.72 -10.47
CA VAL A 147 4.18 3.83 -11.51
C VAL A 147 5.25 2.80 -11.84
N ILE A 148 4.85 1.53 -11.90
CA ILE A 148 5.72 0.38 -12.13
C ILE A 148 5.13 -0.48 -13.26
N LYS A 149 5.93 -1.40 -13.81
CA LYS A 149 5.51 -2.23 -14.93
C LYS A 149 4.57 -3.34 -14.46
N ASN A 150 3.60 -3.70 -15.30
CA ASN A 150 2.83 -4.92 -15.09
C ASN A 150 3.67 -6.16 -15.50
N PRO A 151 3.35 -7.36 -14.98
CA PRO A 151 2.35 -7.66 -13.94
C PRO A 151 2.86 -7.41 -12.52
N VAL A 152 1.96 -7.20 -11.55
CA VAL A 152 2.33 -7.00 -10.12
C VAL A 152 3.06 -8.19 -9.52
N THR A 153 2.85 -9.40 -10.06
CA THR A 153 3.45 -10.64 -9.57
C THR A 153 4.96 -10.65 -9.59
N GLN A 154 5.60 -9.86 -10.47
CA GLN A 154 7.07 -9.75 -10.55
C GLN A 154 7.69 -9.09 -9.32
N TYR A 155 6.89 -8.37 -8.51
CA TYR A 155 7.33 -7.68 -7.29
C TYR A 155 6.99 -8.45 -6.02
N LEU A 156 6.34 -9.60 -6.14
CA LEU A 156 5.91 -10.40 -4.98
C LEU A 156 7.03 -11.36 -4.56
N PRO A 157 7.15 -11.67 -3.25
CA PRO A 157 8.03 -12.72 -2.78
C PRO A 157 7.69 -14.07 -3.43
N VAL A 158 8.72 -14.85 -3.74
CA VAL A 158 8.60 -16.20 -4.33
C VAL A 158 7.68 -17.07 -3.48
N ILE A 159 7.90 -17.08 -2.17
CA ILE A 159 7.08 -17.80 -1.20
C ILE A 159 6.01 -16.83 -0.66
N SER A 160 4.86 -16.82 -1.32
CA SER A 160 3.71 -16.00 -0.92
C SER A 160 2.37 -16.70 -1.11
N ARG A 161 1.48 -16.56 -0.12
CA ARG A 161 0.08 -16.99 -0.19
C ARG A 161 -0.77 -15.82 -0.67
N LYS A 162 -1.41 -15.99 -1.83
CA LYS A 162 -2.27 -14.98 -2.45
C LYS A 162 -3.73 -15.24 -2.07
N ILE A 163 -4.41 -14.23 -1.54
CA ILE A 163 -5.76 -14.31 -1.00
C ILE A 163 -6.60 -13.22 -1.66
N GLY A 164 -7.62 -13.62 -2.41
CA GLY A 164 -8.64 -12.71 -2.94
C GLY A 164 -9.84 -12.65 -2.01
N PHE A 165 -10.51 -11.49 -1.98
CA PHE A 165 -11.78 -11.32 -1.28
C PHE A 165 -12.92 -11.31 -2.29
N SER A 166 -13.93 -12.15 -2.06
CA SER A 166 -15.13 -12.20 -2.89
C SER A 166 -16.37 -12.33 -2.01
N PHE A 167 -17.35 -11.47 -2.23
CA PHE A 167 -18.66 -11.57 -1.60
C PHE A 167 -19.44 -12.80 -2.08
N SER A 168 -19.25 -13.20 -3.33
CA SER A 168 -19.91 -14.37 -3.92
C SER A 168 -19.26 -15.71 -3.57
N SER A 169 -18.28 -15.72 -2.65
CA SER A 169 -17.65 -16.97 -2.21
C SER A 169 -18.62 -17.77 -1.34
N GLU A 170 -18.87 -19.02 -1.71
CA GLU A 170 -19.66 -19.96 -0.89
C GLU A 170 -18.97 -20.27 0.45
N LYS A 171 -17.64 -20.21 0.47
CA LYS A 171 -16.84 -20.47 1.66
C LYS A 171 -16.54 -19.18 2.40
N LEU A 172 -17.03 -19.09 3.64
CA LEU A 172 -16.60 -18.10 4.63
C LEU A 172 -15.39 -18.63 5.40
N VAL A 173 -14.39 -17.79 5.62
CA VAL A 173 -13.15 -18.15 6.32
C VAL A 173 -12.84 -17.09 7.37
N ASP A 174 -12.64 -17.50 8.64
CA ASP A 174 -12.07 -16.58 9.64
C ASP A 174 -10.60 -16.33 9.29
N ILE A 175 -10.27 -15.06 9.09
CA ILE A 175 -8.94 -14.66 8.63
C ILE A 175 -7.86 -14.90 9.68
N ARG A 176 -8.21 -14.85 10.98
CA ARG A 176 -7.26 -15.10 12.07
C ARG A 176 -6.86 -16.57 12.08
N ASP A 177 -7.84 -17.46 11.99
CA ASP A 177 -7.60 -18.91 11.95
C ASP A 177 -6.79 -19.29 10.71
N TYR A 178 -7.15 -18.71 9.55
CA TYR A 178 -6.43 -18.94 8.31
C TYR A 178 -4.97 -18.48 8.39
N ILE A 179 -4.70 -17.31 8.96
CA ILE A 179 -3.33 -16.81 9.13
C ILE A 179 -2.56 -17.65 10.15
N ALA A 180 -3.20 -18.08 11.23
CA ALA A 180 -2.58 -18.88 12.29
C ALA A 180 -2.17 -20.28 11.81
N ALA A 181 -2.94 -20.87 10.88
CA ALA A 181 -2.67 -22.20 10.32
C ALA A 181 -1.50 -22.24 9.33
N VAL A 182 -1.00 -21.08 8.86
CA VAL A 182 0.11 -20.99 7.90
C VAL A 182 1.43 -20.79 8.65
N SER A 183 2.55 -21.25 8.06
CA SER A 183 3.90 -21.20 8.63
C SER A 183 4.56 -19.80 8.64
N ASP A 184 5.54 -19.61 9.55
CA ASP A 184 6.21 -18.33 9.91
C ASP A 184 6.98 -17.67 8.78
N ASP A 185 7.33 -18.45 7.77
CA ASP A 185 8.13 -18.09 6.61
C ASP A 185 7.30 -17.61 5.41
N VAL A 186 5.97 -17.74 5.44
CA VAL A 186 5.11 -17.39 4.30
C VAL A 186 4.63 -15.94 4.37
N ASN A 187 4.83 -15.21 3.28
CA ASN A 187 4.29 -13.85 3.12
C ASN A 187 2.82 -13.89 2.64
N PHE A 188 1.99 -13.00 3.16
CA PHE A 188 0.60 -12.88 2.71
C PHE A 188 0.45 -11.77 1.69
N VAL A 189 -0.26 -12.07 0.60
CA VAL A 189 -0.63 -11.11 -0.44
C VAL A 189 -2.15 -11.06 -0.47
N PHE A 190 -2.72 -9.95 -0.06
CA PHE A 190 -4.16 -9.68 -0.05
C PHE A 190 -4.55 -8.90 -1.29
N VAL A 191 -5.53 -9.40 -2.05
CA VAL A 191 -6.00 -8.79 -3.29
C VAL A 191 -7.45 -8.36 -3.12
N LEU A 192 -7.70 -7.05 -3.20
CA LEU A 192 -9.03 -6.46 -3.03
C LEU A 192 -9.45 -5.72 -4.28
N CYS A 193 -10.68 -5.95 -4.75
CA CYS A 193 -11.29 -5.16 -5.82
C CYS A 193 -11.89 -3.88 -5.23
N LEU A 194 -11.56 -2.72 -5.81
CA LEU A 194 -12.07 -1.41 -5.37
C LEU A 194 -13.14 -0.84 -6.31
N LYS A 195 -13.79 -1.69 -7.10
CA LYS A 195 -14.84 -1.26 -8.03
C LYS A 195 -16.11 -0.92 -7.24
N ALA A 196 -16.73 0.22 -7.54
CA ALA A 196 -18.06 0.54 -7.06
C ALA A 196 -19.07 -0.45 -7.65
N THR A 197 -19.91 -1.04 -6.80
CA THR A 197 -21.00 -1.96 -7.15
C THR A 197 -22.34 -1.28 -6.98
#